data_AF-A0A6P0YK94-F1
#
_entry.id   AF-A0A6P0YK94-F1
#
_cell.length_a   1.000
_cell.length_b   1.000
_cell.length_c   1.000
_cell.angle_alpha   90.00
_cell.angle_beta   90.00
_cell.angle_gamma   90.00
#
_symmetry.space_group_name_H-M   'P 1'
#
loop_
_entity.id
_entity.type
_entity.pdbx_description
1 polymer ?
#
loop_
_entity_poly.entity_id
_entity_poly.type
_entity_poly.pdbx_seq_one_letter_code
_entity_poly.pdbx_strand_id
1 'polypeptide(L)'
;MNHTMIPQANHDELARQNFVKSFRNYLFGKMRNDLKLVYQETVKPQFEKENQRSPKDRYEIRREMQQQPSYKWYSSCKRITQEMMWESVITTVERQLPNLVECAKDREKPLGTLTLNPELKIPTYQTAVDIHCMPGGYNSEYTQDDVAAGAIYDLGVYVAMRNPKSLRDVRGQTVIHKFLKQ
;
A
#
# COMPACT_ATOMS: atom_id res chain seq x y z
N MET A 1 20.09 4.53 -4.93
CA MET A 1 20.95 4.35 -3.75
C MET A 1 20.01 4.07 -2.58
N ASN A 2 20.44 3.24 -1.62
CA ASN A 2 19.70 3.08 -0.36
C ASN A 2 19.91 4.36 0.46
N HIS A 3 18.90 4.82 1.18
CA HIS A 3 19.02 6.00 2.05
C HIS A 3 18.90 5.60 3.53
N THR A 4 19.46 6.42 4.42
CA THR A 4 19.48 6.19 5.87
C THR A 4 18.09 6.15 6.49
N MET A 5 17.11 6.82 5.87
CA MET A 5 15.71 6.81 6.31
C MET A 5 14.93 5.52 5.97
N ILE A 6 15.54 4.50 5.36
CA ILE A 6 14.86 3.20 5.12
C ILE A 6 14.96 2.35 6.39
N PRO A 7 13.82 1.99 7.04
CA PRO A 7 13.83 1.11 8.20
C PRO A 7 14.37 -0.28 7.84
N GLN A 8 15.20 -0.86 8.71
CA GLN A 8 15.78 -2.18 8.48
C GLN A 8 15.03 -3.26 9.25
N ALA A 9 14.48 -4.25 8.54
CA ALA A 9 13.80 -5.38 9.15
C ALA A 9 14.81 -6.31 9.86
N ASN A 10 14.48 -6.77 11.06
CA ASN A 10 15.20 -7.90 11.67
C ASN A 10 14.77 -9.23 11.01
N HIS A 11 15.33 -10.36 11.49
CA HIS A 11 15.04 -11.67 10.91
C HIS A 11 13.53 -12.00 10.85
N ASP A 12 12.82 -11.83 11.96
CA ASP A 12 11.41 -12.24 12.06
C ASP A 12 10.48 -11.29 11.31
N GLU A 13 10.78 -9.99 11.36
CA GLU A 13 10.10 -8.97 10.56
C GLU A 13 10.28 -9.25 9.06
N LEU A 14 11.50 -9.58 8.63
CA LEU A 14 11.80 -9.91 7.24
C LEU A 14 11.08 -11.19 6.80
N ALA A 15 11.03 -12.21 7.66
CA ALA A 15 10.28 -13.44 7.41
C ALA A 15 8.78 -13.13 7.20
N ARG A 16 8.17 -12.30 8.06
CA ARG A 16 6.78 -11.85 7.93
C ARG A 16 6.56 -11.08 6.62
N GLN A 17 7.43 -10.12 6.30
CA GLN A 17 7.34 -9.34 5.06
C GLN A 17 7.48 -10.22 3.81
N ASN A 18 8.38 -11.22 3.83
CA ASN A 18 8.55 -12.17 2.73
C ASN A 18 7.33 -13.07 2.53
N PHE A 19 6.72 -13.54 3.63
CA PHE A 19 5.45 -14.27 3.56
C PHE A 19 4.37 -13.40 2.92
N VAL A 20 4.16 -12.17 3.41
CA VAL A 20 3.14 -11.26 2.89
C VAL A 20 3.36 -10.96 1.41
N LYS A 21 4.60 -10.70 1.00
CA LYS A 21 4.97 -10.47 -0.39
C LYS A 21 4.64 -11.68 -1.27
N SER A 22 4.98 -12.89 -0.80
CA SER A 22 4.71 -14.13 -1.52
C SER A 22 3.22 -14.41 -1.64
N PHE A 23 2.47 -14.25 -0.54
CA PHE A 23 1.03 -14.42 -0.52
C PHE A 23 0.33 -13.41 -1.45
N ARG A 24 0.74 -12.15 -1.40
CA ARG A 24 0.28 -11.08 -2.30
C ARG A 24 0.54 -11.44 -3.76
N ASN A 25 1.73 -11.92 -4.09
CA ASN A 25 2.09 -12.33 -5.44
C ASN A 25 1.21 -13.49 -5.95
N TYR A 26 0.94 -14.48 -5.10
CA TYR A 26 0.04 -15.57 -5.42
C TYR A 26 -1.39 -15.08 -5.68
N LEU A 27 -1.90 -14.22 -4.79
CA LEU A 27 -3.25 -13.67 -4.87
C LEU A 27 -3.45 -12.83 -6.14
N PHE A 28 -2.59 -11.83 -6.38
CA PHE A 28 -2.73 -10.93 -7.53
C PHE A 28 -2.27 -11.53 -8.86
N GLY A 29 -1.51 -12.62 -8.82
CA GLY A 29 -1.14 -13.41 -9.98
C GLY A 29 -2.15 -14.53 -10.25
N LYS A 30 -1.97 -15.67 -9.57
CA LYS A 30 -2.73 -16.89 -9.84
C LYS A 30 -4.21 -16.74 -9.55
N MET A 31 -4.60 -16.41 -8.30
CA MET A 31 -6.03 -16.39 -7.95
C MET A 31 -6.83 -15.38 -8.77
N ARG A 32 -6.25 -14.22 -9.08
CA ARG A 32 -6.90 -13.23 -9.95
C ARG A 32 -7.16 -13.80 -11.35
N ASN A 33 -6.23 -14.57 -11.90
CA ASN A 33 -6.41 -15.24 -13.19
C ASN A 33 -7.46 -16.34 -13.12
N ASP A 34 -7.49 -17.11 -12.03
CA ASP A 34 -8.51 -18.14 -11.82
C ASP A 34 -9.93 -17.52 -11.76
N LEU A 35 -10.09 -16.33 -11.17
CA LEU A 35 -11.37 -15.60 -11.19
C LEU A 35 -11.79 -15.14 -12.59
N LYS A 36 -10.84 -14.87 -13.49
CA LYS A 36 -11.15 -14.55 -14.88
C LYS A 36 -11.76 -15.76 -15.58
N LEU A 37 -11.24 -16.96 -15.31
CA LEU A 37 -11.81 -18.20 -15.85
C LEU A 37 -13.22 -18.45 -15.30
N VAL A 38 -13.43 -18.29 -13.99
CA VAL A 38 -14.78 -18.38 -13.38
C VAL A 38 -15.77 -17.43 -14.06
N TYR A 39 -15.34 -16.20 -14.37
CA TYR A 39 -16.19 -15.28 -15.12
C TYR A 39 -16.52 -15.82 -16.53
N GLN A 40 -15.51 -16.25 -17.27
CA GLN A 40 -15.64 -16.66 -18.67
C GLN A 40 -16.43 -17.96 -18.85
N GLU A 41 -16.21 -18.93 -17.97
CA GLU A 41 -16.71 -20.31 -18.13
C GLU A 41 -18.00 -20.57 -17.35
N THR A 42 -18.29 -19.77 -16.31
CA THR A 42 -19.45 -20.00 -15.44
C THR A 42 -20.38 -18.80 -15.40
N VAL A 43 -19.88 -17.65 -14.93
CA VAL A 43 -20.75 -16.51 -14.61
C VAL A 43 -21.35 -15.86 -15.86
N LYS A 44 -20.54 -15.63 -16.91
CA LYS A 44 -21.02 -15.03 -18.15
C LYS A 44 -22.04 -15.93 -18.87
N PRO A 45 -21.77 -17.24 -19.09
CA PRO A 45 -22.75 -18.13 -19.69
C PRO A 45 -24.07 -18.23 -18.91
N GLN A 46 -23.99 -18.28 -17.57
CA GLN A 46 -25.19 -18.30 -16.72
C GLN A 46 -26.00 -17.01 -16.86
N PHE A 47 -25.34 -15.85 -16.79
CA PHE A 47 -26.00 -14.56 -16.97
C PHE A 47 -26.69 -14.45 -18.33
N GLU A 48 -26.02 -14.87 -19.40
CA GLU A 48 -26.56 -14.84 -20.77
C GLU A 48 -27.78 -15.75 -20.92
N LYS A 49 -27.76 -16.94 -20.30
CA LYS A 49 -28.91 -17.86 -20.28
C LYS A 49 -30.12 -17.24 -19.57
N GLU A 50 -29.89 -16.59 -18.43
CA GLU A 50 -30.96 -16.02 -17.60
C GLU A 50 -31.52 -14.71 -18.16
N ASN A 51 -30.68 -13.89 -18.79
CA ASN A 51 -31.05 -12.53 -19.22
C ASN A 51 -31.19 -12.38 -20.74
N GLN A 52 -30.84 -13.41 -21.53
CA GLN A 52 -30.84 -13.41 -22.99
C GLN A 52 -29.97 -12.28 -23.61
N ARG A 53 -28.94 -11.86 -22.87
CA ARG A 53 -27.95 -10.84 -23.28
C ARG A 53 -26.67 -10.95 -22.45
N SER A 54 -25.57 -10.40 -22.94
CA SER A 54 -24.35 -10.23 -22.15
C SER A 54 -24.50 -9.15 -21.05
N PRO A 55 -23.67 -9.18 -19.99
CA PRO A 55 -23.59 -8.09 -19.01
C PRO A 55 -23.23 -6.76 -19.68
N LYS A 56 -23.93 -5.68 -19.31
CA LYS A 56 -23.75 -4.36 -19.94
C LYS A 56 -22.58 -3.57 -19.36
N ASP A 57 -22.25 -3.82 -18.08
CA ASP A 57 -21.27 -3.05 -17.34
C ASP A 57 -20.60 -3.87 -16.23
N ARG A 58 -19.59 -3.26 -15.60
CA ARG A 58 -18.84 -3.87 -14.49
C ARG A 58 -19.68 -4.13 -13.24
N TYR A 59 -20.82 -3.45 -13.07
CA TYR A 59 -21.66 -3.58 -11.88
C TYR A 59 -22.50 -4.85 -11.95
N GLU A 60 -23.04 -5.18 -13.13
CA GLU A 60 -23.70 -6.48 -13.37
C GLU A 60 -22.71 -7.63 -13.16
N ILE A 61 -21.51 -7.53 -13.76
CA ILE A 61 -20.45 -8.54 -13.57
C ILE A 61 -20.12 -8.69 -12.08
N ARG A 62 -19.96 -7.57 -11.35
CA ARG A 62 -19.65 -7.59 -9.92
C ARG A 62 -20.75 -8.30 -9.13
N ARG A 63 -22.02 -8.00 -9.39
CA ARG A 63 -23.15 -8.60 -8.68
C ARG A 63 -23.16 -10.12 -8.82
N GLU A 64 -22.95 -10.63 -10.02
CA GLU A 64 -22.92 -12.08 -10.25
C GLU A 64 -21.65 -12.74 -9.72
N MET A 65 -20.48 -12.12 -9.92
CA MET A 65 -19.22 -12.62 -9.36
C MET A 65 -19.25 -12.66 -7.84
N GLN A 66 -19.91 -11.72 -7.17
CA GLN A 66 -20.06 -11.71 -5.71
C GLN A 66 -20.80 -12.93 -5.15
N GLN A 67 -21.58 -13.65 -5.98
CA GLN A 67 -22.22 -14.90 -5.57
C GLN A 67 -21.23 -16.08 -5.56
N GLN A 68 -20.14 -16.00 -6.33
CA GLN A 68 -19.18 -17.08 -6.47
C GLN A 68 -18.31 -17.24 -5.21
N PRO A 69 -18.22 -18.43 -4.61
CA PRO A 69 -17.38 -18.67 -3.44
C PRO A 69 -15.91 -18.27 -3.68
N SER A 70 -15.36 -18.59 -4.85
CA SER A 70 -13.99 -18.22 -5.25
C SER A 70 -13.75 -16.70 -5.19
N TYR A 71 -14.73 -15.90 -5.62
CA TYR A 71 -14.65 -14.45 -5.55
C TYR A 71 -14.72 -13.93 -4.11
N LYS A 72 -15.60 -14.50 -3.27
CA LYS A 72 -15.69 -14.15 -1.84
C LYS A 72 -14.39 -14.43 -1.11
N TRP A 73 -13.79 -15.60 -1.37
CA TRP A 73 -12.47 -15.98 -0.85
C TRP A 73 -11.38 -15.01 -1.30
N TYR A 74 -11.27 -14.76 -2.61
CA TYR A 74 -10.30 -13.81 -3.16
C TYR A 74 -10.44 -12.41 -2.55
N SER A 75 -11.67 -11.90 -2.43
CA SER A 75 -11.94 -10.57 -1.87
C SER A 75 -11.54 -10.48 -0.40
N SER A 76 -11.80 -11.54 0.37
CA SER A 76 -11.42 -11.62 1.79
C SER A 76 -9.90 -11.67 1.94
N CYS A 77 -9.23 -12.55 1.20
CA CYS A 77 -7.77 -12.61 1.16
C CYS A 77 -7.17 -11.27 0.74
N LYS A 78 -7.74 -10.58 -0.25
CA LYS A 78 -7.25 -9.27 -0.71
C LYS A 78 -7.28 -8.21 0.39
N ARG A 79 -8.33 -8.19 1.21
CA ARG A 79 -8.43 -7.28 2.37
C ARG A 79 -7.37 -7.64 3.41
N ILE A 80 -7.31 -8.91 3.80
CA ILE A 80 -6.40 -9.41 4.83
C ILE A 80 -4.94 -9.20 4.43
N THR A 81 -4.55 -9.52 3.19
CA THR A 81 -3.18 -9.30 2.71
C THR A 81 -2.79 -7.82 2.74
N GLN A 82 -3.74 -6.89 2.59
CA GLN A 82 -3.46 -5.46 2.69
C GLN A 82 -3.18 -5.06 4.14
N GLU A 83 -3.95 -5.58 5.11
CA GLU A 83 -3.75 -5.35 6.54
C GLU A 83 -2.44 -5.95 7.03
N MET A 84 -2.18 -7.22 6.70
CA MET A 84 -0.92 -7.90 7.04
C MET A 84 0.30 -7.18 6.48
N MET A 85 0.17 -6.55 5.31
CA MET A 85 1.26 -5.75 4.73
C MET A 85 1.57 -4.56 5.60
N TRP A 86 0.56 -3.77 5.98
CA TRP A 86 0.77 -2.63 6.87
C TRP A 86 1.29 -3.03 8.23
N GLU A 87 0.71 -4.05 8.87
CA GLU A 87 1.19 -4.58 10.15
C GLU A 87 2.67 -4.98 10.08
N SER A 88 3.07 -5.67 9.01
CA SER A 88 4.45 -6.13 8.83
C SER A 88 5.49 -5.02 8.68
N VAL A 89 5.07 -3.84 8.21
CA VAL A 89 5.97 -2.69 8.05
C VAL A 89 5.90 -1.72 9.21
N ILE A 90 4.71 -1.52 9.80
CA ILE A 90 4.50 -0.66 10.97
C ILE A 90 5.35 -1.16 12.13
N THR A 91 5.35 -2.47 12.40
CA THR A 91 6.19 -3.06 13.46
C THR A 91 7.67 -2.69 13.31
N THR A 92 8.19 -2.74 12.08
CA THR A 92 9.58 -2.38 11.78
C THR A 92 9.85 -0.88 11.95
N VAL A 93 8.88 -0.03 11.56
CA VAL A 93 8.98 1.43 11.69
C VAL A 93 8.90 1.84 13.14
N GLU A 94 7.90 1.39 13.90
CA GLU A 94 7.70 1.74 15.31
C GLU A 94 8.95 1.42 16.14
N ARG A 95 9.54 0.24 15.94
CA ARG A 95 10.79 -0.16 16.62
C ARG A 95 11.96 0.79 16.35
N GLN A 96 11.99 1.41 15.16
CA GLN A 96 13.09 2.27 14.71
C GLN A 96 12.74 3.76 14.73
N LEU A 97 11.50 4.12 15.08
CA LEU A 97 10.99 5.48 14.97
C LEU A 97 11.86 6.51 15.72
N PRO A 98 12.33 6.27 16.95
CA PRO A 98 13.21 7.21 17.63
C PRO A 98 14.50 7.50 16.83
N ASN A 99 15.12 6.48 16.26
CA ASN A 99 16.34 6.65 15.46
C ASN A 99 16.04 7.36 14.13
N LEU A 100 14.91 7.07 13.50
CA LEU A 100 14.49 7.73 12.27
C LEU A 100 14.23 9.22 12.49
N VAL A 101 13.61 9.60 13.60
CA VAL A 101 13.41 11.01 13.99
C VAL A 101 14.75 11.72 14.16
N GLU A 102 15.72 11.12 14.85
CA GLU A 102 17.06 11.70 14.99
C GLU A 102 17.78 11.83 13.65
N CYS A 103 17.71 10.81 12.79
CA CYS A 103 18.27 10.89 11.43
C CYS A 103 17.63 12.01 10.59
N ALA A 104 16.34 12.29 10.77
CA ALA A 104 15.64 13.33 10.02
C ALA A 104 16.04 14.77 10.43
N LYS A 105 16.56 14.93 11.65
CA LYS A 105 17.08 16.22 12.16
C LYS A 105 18.43 16.56 11.57
N ASP A 106 19.21 15.55 11.15
CA ASP A 106 20.54 15.76 10.59
C ASP A 106 20.46 16.49 9.24
N ARG A 107 20.83 17.77 9.25
CA ARG A 107 20.92 18.63 8.08
C ARG A 107 22.21 19.42 8.17
N GLU A 108 23.29 18.85 7.62
CA GLU A 108 24.61 19.50 7.62
C GLU A 108 24.55 20.95 7.12
N LYS A 109 23.69 21.27 6.12
CA LYS A 109 23.38 22.63 5.64
C LYS A 109 21.96 22.75 5.08
N PRO A 110 21.00 23.39 5.76
CA PRO A 110 19.67 23.63 5.19
C PRO A 110 19.74 24.61 4.00
N LEU A 111 19.10 24.25 2.87
CA LEU A 111 18.99 25.12 1.69
C LEU A 111 17.84 26.14 1.79
N GLY A 112 16.97 25.97 2.79
CA GLY A 112 15.79 26.79 3.03
C GLY A 112 14.94 26.21 4.16
N THR A 113 13.85 26.88 4.48
CA THR A 113 12.90 26.47 5.52
C THR A 113 11.48 26.37 4.94
N LEU A 114 10.68 25.48 5.53
CA LEU A 114 9.25 25.35 5.27
C LEU A 114 8.56 25.39 6.63
N THR A 115 7.62 26.30 6.81
CA THR A 115 6.75 26.37 7.99
C THR A 115 5.36 25.96 7.58
N LEU A 116 4.83 24.92 8.20
CA LEU A 116 3.45 24.46 7.97
C LEU A 116 2.47 25.30 8.78
N ASN A 117 1.26 25.49 8.27
CA ASN A 117 0.18 26.15 9.01
C ASN A 117 -0.39 25.17 10.05
N PRO A 118 -0.26 25.41 11.37
CA PRO A 118 -0.79 24.51 12.40
C PRO A 118 -2.33 24.48 12.42
N GLU A 119 -3.00 25.46 11.83
CA GLU A 119 -4.47 25.52 11.75
C GLU A 119 -5.04 24.84 10.49
N LEU A 120 -4.19 24.18 9.69
CA LEU A 120 -4.64 23.47 8.50
C LEU A 120 -5.61 22.35 8.88
N LYS A 121 -6.88 22.52 8.53
CA LYS A 121 -7.90 21.49 8.68
C LYS A 121 -7.75 20.45 7.58
N ILE A 122 -7.39 19.23 7.95
CA ILE A 122 -7.34 18.11 7.01
C ILE A 122 -8.77 17.80 6.52
N PRO A 123 -9.00 17.68 5.20
CA PRO A 123 -10.33 17.37 4.67
C PRO A 123 -10.90 16.06 5.21
N THR A 124 -12.21 16.03 5.49
CA THR A 124 -12.88 14.86 6.08
C THR A 124 -12.66 13.56 5.30
N TYR A 125 -12.58 13.62 3.97
CA TYR A 125 -12.35 12.41 3.17
C TYR A 125 -10.97 11.78 3.39
N GLN A 126 -9.99 12.55 3.89
CA GLN A 126 -8.67 12.04 4.26
C GLN A 126 -8.65 11.43 5.66
N THR A 127 -9.55 11.87 6.55
CA THR A 127 -9.58 11.45 7.97
C THR A 127 -10.69 10.45 8.30
N ALA A 128 -11.70 10.32 7.44
CA ALA A 128 -12.87 9.48 7.70
C ALA A 128 -12.55 7.97 7.59
N VAL A 129 -11.51 7.62 6.83
CA VAL A 129 -11.10 6.22 6.62
C VAL A 129 -9.59 6.15 6.44
N ASP A 130 -9.01 5.02 6.83
CA ASP A 130 -7.65 4.66 6.46
C ASP A 130 -7.57 4.42 4.95
N ILE A 131 -7.07 5.43 4.22
CA ILE A 131 -6.86 5.31 2.77
C ILE A 131 -5.86 4.18 2.51
N HIS A 132 -6.18 3.33 1.53
CA HIS A 132 -5.45 2.08 1.25
C HIS A 132 -5.37 1.12 2.44
N CYS A 133 -6.25 1.29 3.43
CA CYS A 133 -6.26 0.57 4.69
C CYS A 133 -4.97 0.74 5.50
N MET A 134 -4.23 1.83 5.29
CA MET A 134 -3.01 2.16 6.03
C MET A 134 -3.42 2.83 7.35
N PRO A 135 -3.20 2.18 8.51
CA PRO A 135 -3.59 2.74 9.80
C PRO A 135 -3.07 4.16 10.02
N GLY A 136 -3.98 5.08 10.33
CA GLY A 136 -3.69 6.51 10.58
C GLY A 136 -3.40 7.33 9.32
N GLY A 137 -3.46 6.73 8.14
CA GLY A 137 -3.30 7.44 6.88
C GLY A 137 -2.02 8.27 6.79
N TYR A 138 -2.06 9.34 6.00
CA TYR A 138 -0.87 10.14 5.66
C TYR A 138 -0.66 11.36 6.54
N ASN A 139 -1.56 11.60 7.49
CA ASN A 139 -1.68 12.87 8.21
C ASN A 139 -1.70 12.68 9.74
N SER A 140 -1.56 11.45 10.24
CA SER A 140 -1.46 11.21 11.67
C SER A 140 -0.01 11.31 12.12
N GLU A 141 0.17 11.86 13.32
CA GLU A 141 1.44 11.96 14.03
C GLU A 141 1.29 11.28 15.41
N TYR A 142 2.34 10.60 15.84
CA TYR A 142 2.37 9.79 17.06
C TYR A 142 3.48 10.23 18.03
N THR A 143 4.40 11.08 17.57
CA THR A 143 5.51 11.63 18.35
C THR A 143 5.88 13.04 17.86
N GLN A 144 6.72 13.76 18.60
CA GLN A 144 7.29 15.02 18.14
C GLN A 144 8.25 14.76 16.94
N ASP A 145 8.23 15.66 15.96
CA ASP A 145 9.02 15.60 14.72
C ASP A 145 8.79 14.29 13.93
N ASP A 146 7.54 13.81 13.92
CA ASP A 146 7.19 12.48 13.39
C ASP A 146 7.52 12.30 11.90
N VAL A 147 8.09 11.15 11.58
CA VAL A 147 8.41 10.69 10.22
C VAL A 147 7.80 9.33 9.91
N ALA A 148 6.97 8.78 10.81
CA ALA A 148 6.40 7.44 10.72
C ALA A 148 5.56 7.25 9.45
N ALA A 149 4.65 8.17 9.13
CA ALA A 149 3.79 8.05 7.95
C ALA A 149 4.61 7.92 6.64
N GLY A 150 5.70 8.68 6.53
CA GLY A 150 6.64 8.60 5.40
C GLY A 150 7.38 7.27 5.38
N ALA A 151 7.93 6.84 6.52
CA ALA A 151 8.68 5.59 6.65
C ALA A 151 7.81 4.35 6.40
N ILE A 152 6.57 4.34 6.92
CA ILE A 152 5.57 3.28 6.70
C ILE A 152 5.23 3.20 5.22
N TYR A 153 4.98 4.35 4.57
CA TYR A 153 4.64 4.37 3.16
C TYR A 153 5.78 3.85 2.29
N ASP A 154 7.01 4.30 2.54
CA ASP A 154 8.17 3.90 1.75
C ASP A 154 8.45 2.39 1.85
N LEU A 155 8.48 1.86 3.08
CA LEU A 155 8.67 0.42 3.30
C LEU A 155 7.47 -0.41 2.82
N GLY A 156 6.24 0.06 3.04
CA GLY A 156 5.02 -0.60 2.60
C GLY A 156 4.91 -0.71 1.08
N VAL A 157 5.32 0.34 0.36
CA VAL A 157 5.44 0.30 -1.10
C VAL A 157 6.44 -0.76 -1.55
N TYR A 158 7.55 -0.95 -0.82
CA TYR A 158 8.49 -2.03 -1.13
C TYR A 158 7.88 -3.42 -0.99
N VAL A 159 7.15 -3.68 0.10
CA VAL A 159 6.48 -4.97 0.30
C VAL A 159 5.36 -5.18 -0.73
N ALA A 160 4.63 -4.12 -1.08
CA ALA A 160 3.48 -4.17 -1.98
C ALA A 160 3.84 -4.28 -3.47
N MET A 161 4.99 -3.71 -3.89
CA MET A 161 5.41 -3.66 -5.29
C MET A 161 6.34 -4.83 -5.66
N ARG A 162 6.14 -5.37 -6.87
CA ARG A 162 7.00 -6.40 -7.49
C ARG A 162 8.33 -5.84 -8.02
N ASN A 163 8.80 -4.71 -7.50
CA ASN A 163 9.98 -4.03 -8.03
C ASN A 163 11.05 -3.89 -6.95
N PRO A 164 12.17 -4.63 -7.02
CA PRO A 164 13.26 -4.48 -6.05
C PRO A 164 13.91 -3.09 -6.03
N LYS A 165 13.61 -2.22 -7.01
CA LYS A 165 14.05 -0.82 -7.03
C LYS A 165 13.21 0.11 -6.13
N SER A 166 12.15 -0.36 -5.46
CA SER A 166 11.38 0.48 -4.53
C SER A 166 12.06 0.71 -3.18
N LEU A 167 13.08 -0.06 -2.78
CA LEU A 167 13.97 0.28 -1.64
C LEU A 167 15.01 1.35 -1.99
N ARG A 168 14.72 2.20 -2.96
CA ARG A 168 15.65 3.23 -3.41
C ARG A 168 14.90 4.53 -3.37
N ASP A 169 15.65 5.61 -3.14
CA ASP A 169 15.19 7.00 -3.21
C ASP A 169 14.74 7.42 -4.64
N VAL A 170 14.32 6.49 -5.50
CA VAL A 170 13.96 6.76 -6.89
C VAL A 170 12.84 7.80 -6.97
N ARG A 171 11.91 7.80 -6.02
CA ARG A 171 10.81 8.78 -6.00
C ARG A 171 11.29 10.17 -5.60
N GLY A 172 12.07 10.31 -4.53
CA GLY A 172 12.68 11.59 -4.15
C GLY A 172 13.64 12.12 -5.21
N GLN A 173 14.51 11.27 -5.74
CA GLN A 173 15.42 11.61 -6.84
C GLN A 173 14.70 12.00 -8.13
N THR A 174 13.50 11.45 -8.40
CA THR A 174 12.70 11.89 -9.55
C THR A 174 12.26 13.34 -9.39
N VAL A 175 11.79 13.74 -8.20
CA VAL A 175 11.43 15.14 -7.92
C VAL A 175 12.65 16.05 -8.09
N ILE A 176 13.78 15.68 -7.48
CA ILE A 176 15.02 16.47 -7.54
C ILE A 176 15.52 16.62 -8.99
N HIS A 177 15.65 15.52 -9.73
CA HIS A 177 16.28 15.53 -11.05
C HIS A 177 15.37 15.94 -12.20
N LYS A 178 14.05 15.88 -12.04
CA LYS A 178 13.10 16.21 -13.11
C LYS A 178 12.34 17.52 -12.89
N PHE A 179 12.17 17.95 -11.64
CA PHE A 179 11.34 19.11 -11.32
C PHE A 179 12.11 20.24 -10.60
N LEU A 180 13.18 19.93 -9.87
CA LEU A 180 13.94 20.94 -9.11
C LEU A 180 15.30 21.33 -9.74
N LYS A 181 15.73 20.66 -10.82
CA LYS A 181 16.89 21.09 -11.63
C LYS A 181 16.48 22.13 -12.71
N GLN A 182 15.81 23.20 -12.30
CA GLN A 182 15.63 24.41 -13.12
C GLN A 182 16.51 25.51 -12.54
#